data_AF-A0A7X9B125-F1
#
_entry.id   AF-A0A7X9B125-F1
#
_cell.length_a   1.000
_cell.length_b   1.000
_cell.length_c   1.000
_cell.angle_alpha   90.00
_cell.angle_beta   90.00
_cell.angle_gamma   90.00
#
_symmetry.space_group_name_H-M   'P 1'
#
loop_
_entity.id
_entity.type
_entity.pdbx_description
1 polymer ?
#
loop_
_entity_poly.entity_id
_entity_poly.type
_entity_poly.pdbx_seq_one_letter_code
_entity_poly.pdbx_strand_id
1 'polypeptide(L)'
;MKDSDHNQKELIVLVADLDAENSLRGLLRRYKALNIRPLRPEVDYDILRHPQRDSGCRSNAEYFLENYVNTHHHALVVFDRDGCGWEDRDASEIEDSVEQRLAQTGWDQRCAAIVIVPELEAWVWSRSPHVAAELGWQERTPNLRDWLEQNAFLSAGLLKPADPKKAMQEAMRAVGKARSARVFSRLAETVSLKGCQDRAFNKLRRVLEQWFESPE
;
A
#
# COMPACT_ATOMS: atom_id res chain seq x y z
N MET A 1 -7.60 10.93 41.35
CA MET A 1 -7.64 10.08 40.15
C MET A 1 -6.46 10.50 39.29
N LYS A 2 -5.51 9.59 39.02
CA LYS A 2 -4.34 9.91 38.20
C LYS A 2 -4.78 9.89 36.74
N ASP A 3 -4.73 11.05 36.09
CA ASP A 3 -4.67 11.16 34.63
C ASP A 3 -3.55 10.24 34.16
N SER A 4 -3.94 9.13 33.53
CA SER A 4 -3.05 8.31 32.75
C SER A 4 -3.33 8.70 31.31
N ASP A 5 -2.85 9.90 30.95
CA ASP A 5 -2.73 10.36 29.57
C ASP A 5 -1.69 9.44 28.91
N HIS A 6 -2.12 8.22 28.59
CA HIS A 6 -1.33 7.30 27.78
C HIS A 6 -1.21 7.97 26.43
N ASN A 7 0.01 8.40 26.11
CA ASN A 7 0.43 8.96 24.84
C ASN A 7 0.28 7.90 23.73
N GLN A 8 -0.96 7.51 23.45
CA GLN A 8 -1.31 6.59 22.38
C GLN A 8 -0.94 7.24 21.06
N LYS A 9 -0.35 6.45 20.18
CA LYS A 9 -0.10 6.89 18.82
C LYS A 9 -1.41 6.84 18.03
N GLU A 10 -1.46 7.55 16.93
CA GLU A 10 -2.66 7.67 16.10
C GLU A 10 -2.94 6.40 15.30
N LEU A 11 -1.90 5.76 14.77
CA LEU A 11 -2.04 4.69 13.80
C LEU A 11 -0.98 3.61 13.95
N ILE A 12 -1.40 2.35 14.00
CA ILE A 12 -0.54 1.21 13.71
C ILE A 12 -0.90 0.61 12.36
N VAL A 13 0.11 0.33 11.54
CA VAL A 13 -0.06 -0.30 10.24
C VAL A 13 0.68 -1.64 10.21
N LEU A 14 -0.01 -2.71 9.84
CA LEU A 14 0.58 -4.01 9.58
C LEU A 14 0.65 -4.25 8.07
N VAL A 15 1.84 -4.52 7.55
CA VAL A 15 2.07 -4.79 6.13
C VAL A 15 2.77 -6.13 5.89
N ALA A 16 2.66 -6.64 4.67
CA ALA A 16 3.27 -7.93 4.31
C ALA A 16 4.80 -7.87 4.20
N ASP A 17 5.36 -6.80 3.63
CA ASP A 17 6.79 -6.72 3.34
C ASP A 17 7.37 -5.30 3.35
N LEU A 18 8.64 -5.17 2.98
CA LEU A 18 9.37 -3.92 2.97
C LEU A 18 8.93 -2.98 1.83
N ASP A 19 8.46 -3.53 0.71
CA ASP A 19 8.01 -2.72 -0.42
C ASP A 19 6.66 -2.04 -0.07
N ALA A 20 5.75 -2.78 0.59
CA ALA A 20 4.52 -2.23 1.17
C ALA A 20 4.80 -1.21 2.29
N GLU A 21 5.73 -1.50 3.19
CA GLU A 21 6.14 -0.57 4.25
C GLU A 21 6.61 0.76 3.68
N ASN A 22 7.56 0.72 2.73
CA ASN A 22 8.13 1.92 2.13
C ASN A 22 7.08 2.71 1.34
N SER A 23 6.14 2.02 0.69
CA SER A 23 5.10 2.66 -0.08
C SER A 23 4.11 3.40 0.82
N LEU A 24 3.68 2.79 1.94
CA LEU A 24 2.83 3.47 2.91
C LEU A 24 3.54 4.62 3.61
N ARG A 25 4.85 4.48 3.93
CA ARG A 25 5.64 5.62 4.44
C ARG A 25 5.69 6.77 3.43
N GLY A 26 5.95 6.47 2.16
CA GLY A 26 5.95 7.47 1.09
C GLY A 26 4.59 8.14 0.91
N LEU A 27 3.51 7.36 1.03
CA LEU A 27 2.14 7.83 0.90
C LEU A 27 1.73 8.76 2.04
N LEU A 28 1.96 8.37 3.31
CA LEU A 28 1.58 9.16 4.48
C LEU A 28 2.33 10.51 4.56
N ARG A 29 3.53 10.60 3.99
CA ARG A 29 4.26 11.88 3.84
C ARG A 29 3.54 12.88 2.93
N ARG A 30 2.64 12.40 2.07
CA ARG A 30 1.87 13.23 1.12
C ARG A 30 0.53 13.64 1.70
N TYR A 31 0.50 13.98 2.98
CA TYR A 31 -0.70 14.35 3.74
C TYR A 31 -1.62 15.34 3.01
N LYS A 32 -1.06 16.36 2.33
CA LYS A 32 -1.84 17.31 1.50
C LYS A 32 -2.58 16.65 0.33
N ALA A 33 -1.96 15.67 -0.33
CA ALA A 33 -2.58 14.95 -1.45
C ALA A 33 -3.61 13.92 -0.99
N LEU A 34 -3.50 13.48 0.27
CA LEU A 34 -4.45 12.61 0.96
C LEU A 34 -5.56 13.37 1.69
N ASN A 35 -5.50 14.70 1.73
CA ASN A 35 -6.38 15.56 2.51
C ASN A 35 -6.45 15.20 4.01
N ILE A 36 -5.31 14.82 4.59
CA ILE A 36 -5.17 14.52 6.02
C ILE A 36 -4.21 15.49 6.68
N ARG A 37 -4.32 15.62 8.00
CA ARG A 37 -3.29 16.29 8.81
C ARG A 37 -1.95 15.53 8.73
N PRO A 38 -0.80 16.21 8.89
CA PRO A 38 0.49 15.54 8.90
C PRO A 38 0.59 14.54 10.06
N LEU A 39 1.11 13.35 9.76
CA LEU A 39 1.45 12.30 10.73
C LEU A 39 2.96 12.07 10.71
N ARG A 40 3.59 12.05 11.90
CA ARG A 40 5.03 11.85 12.08
C ARG A 40 5.32 10.37 12.34
N PRO A 41 6.27 9.75 11.60
CA PRO A 41 6.71 8.39 11.88
C PRO A 41 7.23 8.26 13.30
N GLU A 42 6.97 7.13 13.94
CA GLU A 42 7.44 6.74 15.28
C GLU A 42 6.90 7.60 16.44
N VAL A 43 6.21 8.70 16.14
CA VAL A 43 5.53 9.56 17.12
C VAL A 43 4.02 9.43 16.99
N ASP A 44 3.48 9.61 15.79
CA ASP A 44 2.05 9.53 15.54
C ASP A 44 1.68 8.18 14.92
N TYR A 45 2.61 7.47 14.26
CA TYR A 45 2.32 6.15 13.71
C TYR A 45 3.50 5.19 13.66
N ASP A 46 3.18 3.89 13.73
CA ASP A 46 4.12 2.78 13.54
C ASP A 46 3.71 1.94 12.33
N ILE A 47 4.69 1.42 11.58
CA ILE A 47 4.47 0.43 10.52
C ILE A 47 5.30 -0.80 10.83
N LEU A 48 4.63 -1.95 10.90
CA LEU A 48 5.21 -3.25 11.25
C LEU A 48 5.02 -4.22 10.08
N ARG A 49 5.98 -5.13 9.93
CA ARG A 49 5.92 -6.20 8.92
C ARG A 49 5.50 -7.51 9.54
N HIS A 50 4.51 -8.17 8.95
CA HIS A 50 4.10 -9.49 9.42
C HIS A 50 5.14 -10.55 8.98
N PRO A 51 5.63 -11.41 9.89
CA PRO A 51 6.68 -12.40 9.57
C PRO A 51 6.24 -13.42 8.51
N GLN A 52 4.95 -13.72 8.44
CA GLN A 52 4.34 -14.61 7.45
C GLN A 52 3.79 -13.87 6.20
N ARG A 53 4.17 -12.59 6.03
CA ARG A 53 3.80 -11.76 4.86
C ARG A 53 2.29 -11.70 4.63
N ASP A 54 1.84 -11.68 3.37
CA ASP A 54 0.44 -11.54 2.95
C ASP A 54 -0.46 -12.61 3.59
N SER A 55 0.01 -13.87 3.61
CA SER A 55 -0.73 -14.96 4.23
C SER A 55 -0.98 -14.72 5.73
N GLY A 56 0.00 -14.13 6.42
CA GLY A 56 -0.13 -13.82 7.84
C GLY A 56 -0.96 -12.58 8.13
N CYS A 57 -0.82 -11.53 7.32
CA CYS A 57 -1.74 -10.38 7.36
C CYS A 57 -3.20 -10.83 7.20
N ARG A 58 -3.45 -11.86 6.38
CA ARG A 58 -4.78 -12.38 6.10
C ARG A 58 -5.32 -13.35 7.16
N SER A 59 -4.52 -14.11 7.93
CA SER A 59 -5.03 -15.07 8.96
C SER A 59 -4.77 -14.68 10.40
N ASN A 60 -3.80 -13.82 10.67
CA ASN A 60 -3.25 -13.66 12.01
C ASN A 60 -3.03 -12.18 12.40
N ALA A 61 -3.51 -11.24 11.59
CA ALA A 61 -3.37 -9.82 11.89
C ALA A 61 -3.99 -9.45 13.23
N GLU A 62 -5.11 -10.05 13.60
CA GLU A 62 -5.80 -9.81 14.86
C GLU A 62 -4.95 -10.16 16.09
N TYR A 63 -4.25 -11.29 16.06
CA TYR A 63 -3.34 -11.72 17.13
C TYR A 63 -2.09 -10.86 17.19
N PHE A 64 -1.59 -10.41 16.03
CA PHE A 64 -0.45 -9.53 15.97
C PHE A 64 -0.78 -8.16 16.59
N LEU A 65 -1.94 -7.61 16.22
CA LEU A 65 -2.35 -6.25 16.57
C LEU A 65 -3.03 -6.14 17.94
N GLU A 66 -3.45 -7.25 18.56
CA GLU A 66 -4.02 -7.26 19.92
C GLU A 66 -3.13 -6.53 20.94
N ASN A 67 -1.81 -6.71 20.85
CA ASN A 67 -0.83 -6.07 21.74
C ASN A 67 -0.77 -4.54 21.61
N TYR A 68 -1.41 -3.97 20.58
CA TYR A 68 -1.34 -2.55 20.26
C TYR A 68 -2.67 -1.81 20.48
N VAL A 69 -3.73 -2.51 20.87
CA VAL A 69 -5.07 -1.95 21.12
C VAL A 69 -5.04 -0.79 22.12
N ASN A 70 -4.21 -0.91 23.16
CA ASN A 70 -4.07 0.09 24.22
C ASN A 70 -2.96 1.12 23.96
N THR A 71 -2.24 1.02 22.84
CA THR A 71 -1.14 1.94 22.50
C THR A 71 -1.42 2.76 21.24
N HIS A 72 -2.44 2.41 20.46
CA HIS A 72 -2.80 3.12 19.24
C HIS A 72 -4.31 3.34 19.09
N HIS A 73 -4.68 4.47 18.48
CA HIS A 73 -6.07 4.82 18.22
C HIS A 73 -6.67 4.03 17.04
N HIS A 74 -5.91 3.77 15.98
CA HIS A 74 -6.39 3.07 14.80
C HIS A 74 -5.44 1.95 14.34
N ALA A 75 -6.00 0.91 13.73
CA ALA A 75 -5.26 -0.20 13.13
C ALA A 75 -5.56 -0.33 11.63
N LEU A 76 -4.52 -0.42 10.82
CA LEU A 76 -4.63 -0.63 9.38
C LEU A 76 -3.85 -1.88 8.99
N VAL A 77 -4.46 -2.77 8.21
CA VAL A 77 -3.79 -3.94 7.63
C VAL A 77 -3.74 -3.79 6.12
N VAL A 78 -2.56 -3.92 5.51
CA VAL A 78 -2.38 -3.75 4.06
C VAL A 78 -1.56 -4.91 3.49
N PHE A 79 -2.08 -5.61 2.50
CA PHE A 79 -1.39 -6.74 1.86
C PHE A 79 -1.90 -7.00 0.44
N ASP A 80 -1.12 -7.73 -0.35
CA ASP A 80 -1.51 -8.11 -1.70
C ASP A 80 -2.46 -9.32 -1.66
N ARG A 81 -3.45 -9.36 -2.57
CA ARG A 81 -4.30 -10.56 -2.69
C ARG A 81 -3.48 -11.76 -3.16
N ASP A 82 -2.54 -11.54 -4.06
CA ASP A 82 -1.66 -12.61 -4.56
C ASP A 82 -0.71 -13.09 -3.46
N GLY A 83 -0.67 -14.40 -3.23
CA GLY A 83 0.14 -15.00 -2.17
C GLY A 83 -0.49 -14.93 -0.78
N CYS A 84 -1.69 -14.37 -0.64
CA CYS A 84 -2.43 -14.42 0.62
C CYS A 84 -3.12 -15.78 0.84
N GLY A 85 -3.29 -16.60 -0.20
CA GLY A 85 -3.91 -17.92 -0.12
C GLY A 85 -5.44 -17.95 -0.29
N TRP A 86 -6.08 -16.79 -0.51
CA TRP A 86 -7.51 -16.62 -0.84
C TRP A 86 -7.68 -15.87 -2.18
N GLU A 87 -6.85 -16.21 -3.17
CA GLU A 87 -6.84 -15.56 -4.49
C GLU A 87 -8.15 -15.76 -5.27
N ASP A 88 -8.92 -16.80 -4.91
CA ASP A 88 -10.23 -17.14 -5.45
C ASP A 88 -11.37 -16.28 -4.89
N ARG A 89 -11.10 -15.44 -3.88
CA ARG A 89 -12.11 -14.58 -3.24
C ARG A 89 -12.05 -13.14 -3.72
N ASP A 90 -13.19 -12.46 -3.56
CA ASP A 90 -13.26 -11.03 -3.80
C ASP A 90 -12.53 -10.25 -2.71
N ALA A 91 -11.79 -9.22 -3.12
CA ALA A 91 -10.99 -8.41 -2.18
C ALA A 91 -11.84 -7.84 -1.04
N SER A 92 -13.08 -7.41 -1.30
CA SER A 92 -14.01 -6.97 -0.26
C SER A 92 -14.28 -8.04 0.79
N GLU A 93 -14.47 -9.30 0.37
CA GLU A 93 -14.79 -10.38 1.31
C GLU A 93 -13.59 -10.69 2.21
N ILE A 94 -12.38 -10.61 1.66
CA ILE A 94 -11.14 -10.77 2.42
C ILE A 94 -10.99 -9.61 3.43
N GLU A 95 -11.21 -8.38 2.98
CA GLU A 95 -11.17 -7.18 3.83
C GLU A 95 -12.17 -7.27 4.99
N ASP A 96 -13.43 -7.56 4.70
CA ASP A 96 -14.49 -7.66 5.70
C ASP A 96 -14.18 -8.77 6.72
N SER A 97 -13.65 -9.90 6.26
CA SER A 97 -13.23 -11.02 7.12
C SER A 97 -12.10 -10.62 8.08
N VAL A 98 -11.10 -9.89 7.61
CA VAL A 98 -9.99 -9.39 8.45
C VAL A 98 -10.49 -8.33 9.44
N GLU A 99 -11.31 -7.39 8.98
CA GLU A 99 -11.90 -6.34 9.82
C GLU A 99 -12.80 -6.90 10.93
N GLN A 100 -13.62 -7.91 10.64
CA GLN A 100 -14.44 -8.59 11.65
C GLN A 100 -13.60 -9.24 12.75
N ARG A 101 -12.48 -9.88 12.40
CA ARG A 101 -11.59 -10.47 13.42
C ARG A 101 -10.85 -9.42 14.23
N LEU A 102 -10.39 -8.34 13.60
CA LEU A 102 -9.79 -7.20 14.32
C LEU A 102 -10.78 -6.56 15.30
N ALA A 103 -12.02 -6.38 14.87
CA ALA A 103 -13.07 -5.83 15.73
C ALA A 103 -13.28 -6.70 16.98
N GLN A 104 -13.28 -8.02 16.81
CA GLN A 104 -13.42 -8.98 17.93
C GLN A 104 -12.23 -8.98 18.90
N THR A 105 -11.07 -8.45 18.52
CA THR A 105 -9.87 -8.35 19.37
C THR A 105 -9.63 -6.96 19.94
N GLY A 106 -10.67 -6.12 20.00
CA GLY A 106 -10.65 -4.82 20.70
C GLY A 106 -10.41 -3.61 19.81
N TRP A 107 -10.34 -3.77 18.49
CA TRP A 107 -10.26 -2.64 17.57
C TRP A 107 -11.63 -2.06 17.22
N ASP A 108 -12.73 -2.77 17.45
CA ASP A 108 -14.10 -2.34 17.11
C ASP A 108 -14.17 -1.64 15.73
N GLN A 109 -14.68 -0.41 15.68
CA GLN A 109 -14.79 0.43 14.47
C GLN A 109 -13.51 1.25 14.16
N ARG A 110 -12.39 0.93 14.82
CA ARG A 110 -11.10 1.63 14.70
C ARG A 110 -10.10 0.83 13.87
N CYS A 111 -10.57 -0.10 13.04
CA CYS A 111 -9.72 -0.87 12.14
C CYS A 111 -10.17 -0.81 10.68
N ALA A 112 -9.25 -1.06 9.77
CA ALA A 112 -9.53 -1.28 8.37
C ALA A 112 -8.51 -2.26 7.76
N ALA A 113 -8.95 -3.06 6.80
CA ALA A 113 -8.09 -3.90 5.96
C ALA A 113 -8.14 -3.42 4.52
N ILE A 114 -6.99 -3.37 3.85
CA ILE A 114 -6.84 -2.94 2.46
C ILE A 114 -6.17 -4.08 1.71
N VAL A 115 -6.93 -4.72 0.82
CA VAL A 115 -6.43 -5.81 -0.02
C VAL A 115 -6.15 -5.27 -1.42
N ILE A 116 -4.88 -5.33 -1.82
CA ILE A 116 -4.45 -4.76 -3.10
C ILE A 116 -4.68 -5.77 -4.22
N VAL A 117 -5.30 -5.30 -5.31
CA VAL A 117 -5.56 -6.10 -6.52
C VAL A 117 -5.23 -5.30 -7.79
N PRO A 118 -4.32 -5.78 -8.66
CA PRO A 118 -3.57 -7.03 -8.55
C PRO A 118 -2.48 -6.98 -7.46
N GLU A 119 -1.64 -5.93 -7.45
CA GLU A 119 -0.50 -5.75 -6.53
C GLU A 119 -0.20 -4.24 -6.39
N LEU A 120 0.61 -3.86 -5.40
CA LEU A 120 0.97 -2.45 -5.13
C LEU A 120 1.64 -1.76 -6.33
N GLU A 121 2.41 -2.50 -7.13
CA GLU A 121 3.03 -2.04 -8.38
C GLU A 121 2.00 -1.55 -9.40
N ALA A 122 0.75 -1.99 -9.32
CA ALA A 122 -0.32 -1.50 -10.18
C ALA A 122 -0.52 0.01 -10.09
N TRP A 123 -0.31 0.60 -8.91
CA TRP A 123 -0.49 2.04 -8.68
C TRP A 123 0.57 2.85 -9.43
N VAL A 124 1.75 2.27 -9.63
CA VAL A 124 2.87 2.89 -10.35
C VAL A 124 2.51 3.15 -11.80
N TRP A 125 1.82 2.22 -12.46
CA TRP A 125 1.54 2.26 -13.91
C TRP A 125 0.56 3.33 -14.37
N SER A 126 0.06 4.20 -13.48
CA SER A 126 -0.66 5.41 -13.92
C SER A 126 0.23 6.26 -14.86
N ARG A 127 -0.35 7.19 -15.64
CA ARG A 127 0.35 8.00 -16.69
C ARG A 127 1.44 8.96 -16.17
N SER A 128 2.14 8.59 -15.10
CA SER A 128 3.23 9.34 -14.50
C SER A 128 4.51 9.17 -15.34
N PRO A 129 5.08 10.26 -15.87
CA PRO A 129 6.37 10.22 -16.58
C PRO A 129 7.52 9.79 -15.65
N HIS A 130 7.33 9.85 -14.33
CA HIS A 130 8.35 9.48 -13.34
C HIS A 130 8.64 7.97 -13.33
N VAL A 131 7.70 7.13 -13.78
CA VAL A 131 7.89 5.67 -13.81
C VAL A 131 9.04 5.30 -14.73
N ALA A 132 9.09 5.87 -15.93
CA ALA A 132 10.16 5.60 -16.88
C ALA A 132 11.53 6.01 -16.31
N ALA A 133 11.62 7.18 -15.67
CA ALA A 133 12.86 7.63 -15.04
C ALA A 133 13.30 6.71 -13.90
N GLU A 134 12.40 6.38 -12.97
CA GLU A 134 12.70 5.52 -11.83
C GLU A 134 12.98 4.07 -12.21
N LEU A 135 12.49 3.58 -13.35
CA LEU A 135 12.85 2.27 -13.88
C LEU A 135 14.12 2.29 -14.75
N GLY A 136 14.72 3.45 -15.02
CA GLY A 136 15.94 3.56 -15.85
C GLY A 136 15.68 3.56 -17.36
N TRP A 137 14.46 3.89 -17.76
CA TRP A 137 13.98 3.97 -19.14
C TRP A 137 13.96 5.39 -19.72
N GLN A 138 14.44 6.38 -18.98
CA GLN A 138 14.60 7.73 -19.50
C GLN A 138 15.51 7.73 -20.74
N GLU A 139 15.06 8.41 -21.81
CA GLU A 139 15.80 8.58 -23.07
C GLU A 139 16.15 7.27 -23.80
N ARG A 140 15.46 6.15 -23.50
CA ARG A 140 15.64 4.88 -24.21
C ARG A 140 14.72 4.75 -25.43
N THR A 141 15.21 4.00 -26.42
CA THR A 141 14.44 3.59 -27.61
C THR A 141 14.49 2.06 -27.73
N PRO A 142 13.35 1.36 -27.76
CA PRO A 142 11.99 1.86 -27.57
C PRO A 142 11.79 2.48 -26.17
N ASN A 143 10.81 3.38 -26.02
CA ASN A 143 10.44 3.89 -24.69
C ASN A 143 9.80 2.77 -23.85
N LEU A 144 9.67 2.97 -22.53
CA LEU A 144 9.13 1.96 -21.62
C LEU A 144 7.78 1.39 -22.08
N ARG A 145 6.87 2.25 -22.55
CA ARG A 145 5.53 1.83 -22.96
C ARG A 145 5.59 0.95 -24.20
N ASP A 146 6.30 1.42 -25.23
CA ASP A 146 6.47 0.67 -26.48
C ASP A 146 7.16 -0.66 -26.22
N TRP A 147 8.14 -0.71 -25.31
CA TRP A 147 8.79 -1.96 -24.91
C TRP A 147 7.82 -2.93 -24.23
N LEU A 148 6.96 -2.43 -23.34
CA LEU A 148 5.94 -3.28 -22.69
C LEU A 148 4.92 -3.82 -23.68
N GLU A 149 4.53 -3.02 -24.67
CA GLU A 149 3.62 -3.45 -25.74
C GLU A 149 4.30 -4.49 -26.65
N GLN A 150 5.56 -4.27 -27.05
CA GLN A 150 6.35 -5.20 -27.86
C GLN A 150 6.60 -6.55 -27.18
N ASN A 151 6.74 -6.55 -25.85
CA ASN A 151 6.97 -7.76 -25.05
C ASN A 151 5.67 -8.35 -24.47
N ALA A 152 4.50 -7.89 -24.95
CA ALA A 152 3.18 -8.37 -24.54
C ALA A 152 2.88 -8.26 -23.02
N PHE A 153 3.59 -7.40 -22.29
CA PHE A 153 3.27 -7.06 -20.90
C PHE A 153 2.10 -6.07 -20.80
N LEU A 154 1.93 -5.22 -21.80
CA LEU A 154 0.86 -4.24 -21.88
C LEU A 154 0.09 -4.45 -23.18
N SER A 155 -1.23 -4.70 -23.09
CA SER A 155 -2.08 -4.70 -24.29
C SER A 155 -2.31 -3.26 -24.77
N ALA A 156 -2.37 -3.08 -26.09
CA ALA A 156 -2.59 -1.79 -26.70
C ALA A 156 -3.84 -1.10 -26.11
N GLY A 157 -3.69 0.17 -25.72
CA GLY A 157 -4.76 0.98 -25.13
C GLY A 157 -5.02 0.78 -23.63
N LEU A 158 -4.41 -0.22 -22.98
CA LEU A 158 -4.49 -0.35 -21.52
C LEU A 158 -3.58 0.63 -20.79
N LEU A 159 -3.98 0.99 -19.56
CA LEU A 159 -3.20 1.86 -18.68
C LEU A 159 -2.24 1.09 -17.79
N LYS A 160 -2.50 -0.18 -17.50
CA LYS A 160 -1.67 -1.02 -16.64
C LYS A 160 -1.49 -2.43 -17.23
N PRO A 161 -0.33 -3.08 -17.00
CA PRO A 161 -0.13 -4.49 -17.30
C PRO A 161 -1.13 -5.40 -16.57
N ALA A 162 -1.38 -6.58 -17.13
CA ALA A 162 -2.16 -7.62 -16.47
C ALA A 162 -1.45 -8.15 -15.21
N ASP A 163 -0.11 -8.21 -15.25
CA ASP A 163 0.78 -8.58 -14.15
C ASP A 163 1.78 -7.43 -13.92
N PRO A 164 1.43 -6.43 -13.08
CA PRO A 164 2.23 -5.24 -12.85
C PRO A 164 3.63 -5.50 -12.31
N LYS A 165 3.78 -6.41 -11.34
CA LYS A 165 5.07 -6.72 -10.74
C LYS A 165 5.99 -7.42 -11.71
N LYS A 166 5.50 -8.41 -12.46
CA LYS A 166 6.31 -9.07 -13.49
C LYS A 166 6.73 -8.08 -14.57
N ALA A 167 5.80 -7.27 -15.08
CA ALA A 167 6.12 -6.26 -16.09
C ALA A 167 7.21 -5.29 -15.61
N MET A 168 7.15 -4.87 -14.35
CA MET A 168 8.11 -3.95 -13.78
C MET A 168 9.48 -4.62 -13.55
N GLN A 169 9.49 -5.86 -13.06
CA GLN A 169 10.72 -6.65 -12.87
C GLN A 169 11.44 -6.89 -14.20
N GLU A 170 10.70 -7.25 -15.25
CA GLU A 170 11.26 -7.48 -16.58
C GLU A 170 11.74 -6.17 -17.21
N ALA A 171 11.01 -5.07 -17.01
CA ALA A 171 11.46 -3.74 -17.44
C ALA A 171 12.78 -3.33 -16.76
N MET A 172 12.95 -3.59 -15.46
CA MET A 172 14.21 -3.31 -14.74
C MET A 172 15.34 -4.23 -15.21
N ARG A 173 15.04 -5.51 -15.43
CA ARG A 173 15.99 -6.51 -15.93
C ARG A 173 16.53 -6.13 -17.31
N ALA A 174 15.67 -5.69 -18.22
CA ALA A 174 16.03 -5.29 -19.58
C ALA A 174 17.04 -4.12 -19.62
N VAL A 175 17.04 -3.26 -18.60
CA VAL A 175 17.98 -2.13 -18.50
C VAL A 175 19.13 -2.37 -17.53
N GLY A 176 19.22 -3.57 -16.94
CA GLY A 176 20.24 -3.93 -15.95
C GLY A 176 20.12 -3.19 -14.61
N LYS A 177 18.95 -2.62 -14.31
CA LYS A 177 18.72 -1.90 -13.05
C LYS A 177 18.45 -2.91 -11.93
N ALA A 178 19.25 -2.87 -10.88
CA ALA A 178 19.06 -3.76 -9.73
C ALA A 178 17.70 -3.52 -9.07
N ARG A 179 17.00 -4.61 -8.74
CA ARG A 179 15.80 -4.56 -7.91
C ARG A 179 16.20 -4.01 -6.53
N SER A 180 15.57 -2.92 -6.11
CA SER A 180 15.77 -2.39 -4.75
C SER A 180 14.49 -1.76 -4.23
N ALA A 181 14.23 -1.92 -2.94
CA ALA A 181 13.11 -1.30 -2.23
C ALA A 181 13.10 0.24 -2.36
N ARG A 182 14.25 0.85 -2.65
CA ARG A 182 14.38 2.29 -2.92
C ARG A 182 13.67 2.73 -4.20
N VAL A 183 13.64 1.89 -5.24
CA VAL A 183 12.92 2.20 -6.49
C VAL A 183 11.42 2.25 -6.20
N PHE A 184 10.89 1.27 -5.48
CA PHE A 184 9.49 1.23 -5.06
C PHE A 184 9.12 2.41 -4.15
N SER A 185 9.96 2.72 -3.16
CA SER A 185 9.76 3.87 -2.26
C SER A 185 9.64 5.19 -3.03
N ARG A 186 10.55 5.44 -3.99
CA ARG A 186 10.51 6.65 -4.83
C ARG A 186 9.30 6.70 -5.74
N LEU A 187 8.90 5.56 -6.29
CA LEU A 187 7.69 5.46 -7.10
C LEU A 187 6.45 5.80 -6.26
N ALA A 188 6.32 5.28 -5.05
CA ALA A 188 5.22 5.63 -4.15
C ALA A 188 5.19 7.12 -3.76
N GLU A 189 6.36 7.74 -3.60
CA GLU A 189 6.48 9.18 -3.32
C GLU A 189 6.10 10.05 -4.54
N THR A 190 6.39 9.60 -5.76
CA THR A 190 6.31 10.43 -6.98
C THR A 190 5.07 10.18 -7.83
N VAL A 191 4.49 8.99 -7.80
CA VAL A 191 3.38 8.63 -8.70
C VAL A 191 2.14 9.43 -8.35
N SER A 192 1.48 10.01 -9.35
CA SER A 192 0.27 10.81 -9.14
C SER A 192 -0.86 9.95 -8.60
N LEU A 193 -1.35 10.30 -7.41
CA LEU A 193 -2.55 9.71 -6.81
C LEU A 193 -3.84 10.23 -7.48
N LYS A 194 -3.73 11.30 -8.27
CA LYS A 194 -4.84 11.93 -8.97
C LYS A 194 -5.25 11.06 -10.17
N GLY A 195 -6.49 10.57 -10.13
CA GLY A 195 -7.05 9.70 -11.18
C GLY A 195 -6.77 8.20 -11.00
N CYS A 196 -6.23 7.78 -9.85
CA CYS A 196 -6.10 6.36 -9.52
C CYS A 196 -7.50 5.76 -9.30
N GLN A 197 -7.97 4.94 -10.25
CA GLN A 197 -9.26 4.24 -10.17
C GLN A 197 -9.17 2.93 -9.36
N ASP A 198 -8.04 2.70 -8.68
CA ASP A 198 -7.81 1.49 -7.94
C ASP A 198 -8.69 1.42 -6.68
N ARG A 199 -9.36 0.28 -6.48
CA ARG A 199 -10.28 0.06 -5.36
C ARG A 199 -9.54 0.22 -4.02
N ALA A 200 -8.40 -0.46 -3.88
CA ALA A 200 -7.65 -0.51 -2.64
C ALA A 200 -7.13 0.88 -2.26
N PHE A 201 -6.61 1.63 -3.25
CA PHE A 201 -6.19 3.00 -3.05
C PHE A 201 -7.34 3.91 -2.60
N ASN A 202 -8.50 3.82 -3.26
CA ASN A 202 -9.66 4.64 -2.91
C ASN A 202 -10.23 4.29 -1.53
N LYS A 203 -10.23 3.01 -1.14
CA LYS A 203 -10.61 2.59 0.21
C LYS A 203 -9.63 3.16 1.24
N LEU A 204 -8.32 2.98 1.02
CA LEU A 204 -7.27 3.51 1.89
C LEU A 204 -7.40 5.01 2.09
N ARG A 205 -7.58 5.78 1.00
CA ARG A 205 -7.73 7.23 1.10
C ARG A 205 -8.93 7.62 1.95
N ARG A 206 -10.11 7.02 1.72
CA ARG A 206 -11.31 7.30 2.51
C ARG A 206 -11.12 7.00 3.99
N VAL A 207 -10.48 5.88 4.30
CA VAL A 207 -10.19 5.48 5.69
C VAL A 207 -9.27 6.49 6.36
N LEU A 208 -8.17 6.89 5.70
CA LEU A 208 -7.24 7.87 6.23
C LEU A 208 -7.89 9.26 6.37
N GLU A 209 -8.69 9.68 5.38
CA GLU A 209 -9.47 10.93 5.42
C GLU A 209 -10.44 10.91 6.62
N GLN A 210 -11.16 9.81 6.84
CA GLN A 210 -12.09 9.68 7.96
C GLN A 210 -11.40 9.73 9.33
N TRP A 211 -10.20 9.16 9.46
CA TRP A 211 -9.48 9.10 10.73
C TRP A 211 -8.68 10.37 11.02
N PHE A 212 -8.16 11.04 9.99
CA PHE A 212 -7.15 12.10 10.13
C PHE A 212 -7.49 13.37 9.34
N GLU A 213 -8.78 13.62 9.09
CA GLU A 213 -9.26 14.79 8.37
C GLU A 213 -8.52 16.05 8.82
N SER A 214 -8.01 16.81 7.85
CA SER A 214 -7.41 18.11 8.16
C SER A 214 -8.54 19.09 8.45
N PRO A 215 -8.57 19.78 9.61
CA PRO A 215 -9.37 20.98 9.73
C PRO A 215 -8.90 21.98 8.67
N GLU A 216 -9.85 22.57 7.94
CA GLU A 216 -9.61 23.60 6.89
C GLU A 216 -8.81 24.80 7.39
#